data_AF-A0A537WFE8-F1
#
_entry.id   AF-A0A537WFE8-F1
#
_cell.length_a   1.000
_cell.length_b   1.000
_cell.length_c   1.000
_cell.angle_alpha   90.00
_cell.angle_beta   90.00
_cell.angle_gamma   90.00
#
_symmetry.space_group_name_H-M   'P 1'
#
loop_
_entity.id
_entity.type
_entity.pdbx_description
1 polymer ?
#
loop_
_entity_poly.entity_id
_entity_poly.type
_entity_poly.pdbx_seq_one_letter_code
_entity_poly.pdbx_strand_id
1 'polypeptide(L)'
;MYKYADEIVHHVPGPIEGMVTYLRGAARPGDRVFISYGDLPLRFYTKLEVRGGQGCQSLAGWPPPEWAVVRFFFRFRPAAPGATEDAGRTIQFLRSEVTESHYRRIDLPVIDTIWENIPEPDRLVFRVPSNRARVTLYQRIRP
;
A
#
# COMPACT_ATOMS: atom_id res chain seq x y z
N MET A 1 -22.26 10.02 16.92
CA MET A 1 -21.72 11.32 17.37
C MET A 1 -20.37 11.18 18.07
N TYR A 2 -20.24 10.33 19.10
CA TYR A 2 -18.98 10.14 19.84
C TYR A 2 -17.74 9.75 19.00
N LYS A 3 -17.89 8.95 17.92
CA LYS A 3 -16.77 8.51 17.08
C LYS A 3 -16.05 9.65 16.34
N TYR A 4 -16.78 10.66 15.88
CA TYR A 4 -16.20 11.82 15.19
C TYR A 4 -15.53 12.80 16.16
N ALA A 5 -16.10 12.96 17.35
CA ALA A 5 -15.47 13.76 18.40
C ALA A 5 -14.12 13.14 18.83
N ASP A 6 -14.08 11.81 18.94
CA ASP A 6 -12.87 11.02 19.22
C ASP A 6 -11.82 11.20 18.10
N GLU A 7 -12.21 11.14 16.82
CA GLU A 7 -11.32 11.37 15.67
C GLU A 7 -10.73 12.80 15.64
N ILE A 8 -11.54 13.83 15.95
CA ILE A 8 -11.06 15.22 15.99
C ILE A 8 -9.93 15.39 17.01
N VAL A 9 -9.95 14.63 18.11
CA VAL A 9 -8.93 14.71 19.17
C VAL A 9 -7.85 13.63 19.07
N HIS A 10 -8.09 12.55 18.30
CA HIS A 10 -7.18 11.43 18.12
C HIS A 10 -7.02 11.09 16.63
N HIS A 11 -5.92 11.57 16.04
CA HIS A 11 -5.53 11.17 14.69
C HIS A 11 -5.20 9.68 14.62
N VAL A 12 -5.79 8.97 13.67
CA VAL A 12 -5.49 7.56 13.40
C VAL A 12 -4.65 7.48 12.13
N PRO A 13 -3.34 7.22 12.22
CA PRO A 13 -2.48 7.20 11.04
C PRO A 13 -2.85 6.03 10.14
N GLY A 14 -3.02 6.33 8.86
CA GLY A 14 -3.39 5.33 7.87
C GLY A 14 -2.20 4.74 7.11
N PRO A 15 -2.48 3.77 6.22
CA PRO A 15 -1.47 3.08 5.44
C PRO A 15 -0.69 3.99 4.46
N ILE A 16 -1.37 4.89 3.76
CA ILE A 16 -0.78 5.88 2.86
C ILE A 16 0.13 6.84 3.62
N GLU A 17 -0.36 7.50 4.68
CA GLU A 17 0.44 8.40 5.51
C GLU A 17 1.69 7.70 6.05
N GLY A 18 1.54 6.48 6.58
CA GLY A 18 2.66 5.69 7.08
C GLY A 18 3.68 5.38 5.99
N MET A 19 3.24 4.95 4.80
CA MET A 19 4.13 4.69 3.66
C MET A 19 4.84 5.95 3.17
N VAL A 20 4.11 7.06 2.99
CA VAL A 20 4.68 8.34 2.55
C VAL A 20 5.74 8.82 3.53
N THR A 21 5.42 8.79 4.82
CA THR A 21 6.33 9.24 5.88
C THR A 21 7.61 8.41 5.88
N TYR A 22 7.48 7.08 5.83
CA TYR A 22 8.65 6.18 5.80
C TYR A 22 9.49 6.37 4.54
N LEU A 23 8.87 6.33 3.36
CA LEU A 23 9.58 6.38 2.08
C LEU A 23 10.27 7.73 1.86
N ARG A 24 9.71 8.85 2.35
CA ARG A 24 10.39 10.15 2.28
C ARG A 24 11.69 10.21 3.06
N GLY A 25 11.81 9.46 4.16
CA GLY A 25 13.02 9.38 4.97
C GLY A 25 14.01 8.32 4.47
N ALA A 26 13.54 7.25 3.84
CA ALA A 26 14.35 6.09 3.52
C ALA A 26 14.74 5.96 2.03
N ALA A 27 13.89 6.46 1.11
CA ALA A 27 14.10 6.35 -0.33
C ALA A 27 14.79 7.58 -0.91
N ARG A 28 15.51 7.40 -2.01
CA ARG A 28 16.11 8.50 -2.77
C ARG A 28 15.11 9.02 -3.81
N PRO A 29 15.12 10.33 -4.14
CA PRO A 29 14.36 10.84 -5.27
C PRO A 29 14.68 10.05 -6.55
N GLY A 30 13.64 9.63 -7.29
CA GLY A 30 13.77 8.78 -8.46
C GLY A 30 13.89 7.28 -8.20
N ASP A 31 14.02 6.82 -6.95
CA ASP A 31 13.92 5.39 -6.64
C ASP A 31 12.57 4.86 -7.13
N ARG A 32 12.58 3.64 -7.67
CA ARG A 32 11.39 2.98 -8.21
C ARG A 32 10.62 2.29 -7.11
N VAL A 33 9.30 2.45 -7.14
CA VAL A 33 8.38 1.79 -6.21
C VAL A 33 7.32 1.04 -7.00
N PHE A 34 7.27 -0.27 -6.82
CA PHE A 34 6.09 -1.04 -7.20
C PHE A 34 5.11 -1.07 -6.04
N ILE A 35 3.83 -0.83 -6.31
CA ILE A 35 2.77 -0.99 -5.30
C ILE A 35 1.54 -1.64 -5.92
N SER A 36 0.92 -2.59 -5.22
CA SER A 36 -0.32 -3.24 -5.71
C SER A 36 -1.57 -2.38 -5.55
N TYR A 37 -1.57 -1.40 -4.63
CA TYR A 37 -2.71 -0.50 -4.38
C TYR A 37 -2.32 0.77 -3.63
N GLY A 38 -2.84 1.92 -4.04
CA GLY A 38 -2.51 3.23 -3.46
C GLY A 38 -1.33 3.93 -4.15
N ASP A 39 -1.16 3.69 -5.46
CA ASP A 39 -0.11 4.30 -6.26
C ASP A 39 -0.27 5.82 -6.42
N LEU A 40 -1.50 6.33 -6.58
CA LEU A 40 -1.74 7.76 -6.83
C LEU A 40 -1.27 8.67 -5.67
N PRO A 41 -1.61 8.41 -4.39
CA PRO A 41 -1.10 9.23 -3.30
C PRO A 41 0.43 9.16 -3.17
N LEU A 42 1.05 7.99 -3.41
CA LEU A 42 2.51 7.89 -3.37
C LEU A 42 3.15 8.74 -4.48
N ARG A 43 2.58 8.75 -5.69
CA ARG A 43 3.05 9.66 -6.77
C ARG A 43 2.94 11.12 -6.39
N PHE A 44 1.86 11.49 -5.72
CA PHE A 44 1.59 12.89 -5.39
C PHE A 44 2.46 13.40 -4.24
N TYR A 45 2.66 12.59 -3.20
CA TYR A 45 3.34 13.02 -1.96
C TYR A 45 4.83 12.64 -1.88
N THR A 46 5.38 11.97 -2.90
CA THR A 46 6.78 11.57 -2.94
C THR A 46 7.45 12.00 -4.24
N LYS A 47 8.78 11.86 -4.32
CA LYS A 47 9.57 12.12 -5.54
C LYS A 47 10.02 10.81 -6.21
N LEU A 48 9.22 9.75 -6.06
CA LEU A 48 9.57 8.39 -6.47
C LEU A 48 8.96 8.04 -7.84
N GLU A 49 9.60 7.13 -8.57
CA GLU A 49 9.00 6.57 -9.79
C GLU A 49 8.06 5.43 -9.39
N VAL A 50 6.77 5.73 -9.21
CA VAL A 50 5.78 4.75 -8.75
C VAL A 50 5.05 4.12 -9.93
N ARG A 51 5.12 2.78 -10.05
CA ARG A 51 4.30 1.98 -10.98
C ARG A 51 3.52 0.88 -10.27
N GLY A 52 2.54 0.32 -10.98
CA GLY A 52 1.60 -0.67 -10.46
C GLY A 52 0.28 -0.03 -10.04
N GLY A 53 -0.42 -0.71 -9.13
CA GLY A 53 -1.68 -0.26 -8.59
C GLY A 53 -2.78 -0.17 -9.64
N GLN A 54 -3.53 0.91 -9.60
CA GLN A 54 -4.61 1.19 -10.55
C GLN A 54 -4.19 2.22 -11.61
N GLY A 55 -2.90 2.57 -11.68
CA GLY A 55 -2.37 3.57 -12.61
C GLY A 55 -2.22 3.11 -14.06
N CYS A 56 -2.48 1.82 -14.36
CA CYS A 56 -2.43 1.22 -15.71
C CYS A 56 -1.13 1.46 -16.49
N GLN A 57 -0.02 1.73 -15.79
CA GLN A 57 1.28 1.93 -16.41
C GLN A 57 1.90 0.59 -16.78
N SER A 58 2.53 0.54 -17.95
CA SER A 58 3.27 -0.65 -18.36
C SER A 58 4.48 -0.89 -17.46
N LEU A 59 4.71 -2.15 -17.12
CA LEU A 59 5.95 -2.62 -16.47
C LEU A 59 6.97 -3.13 -17.51
N ALA A 60 6.62 -3.17 -18.80
CA ALA A 60 7.51 -3.63 -19.85
C ALA A 60 8.76 -2.75 -19.93
N GLY A 61 9.94 -3.39 -19.88
CA GLY A 61 11.22 -2.69 -19.86
C GLY A 61 11.51 -1.91 -18.58
N TRP A 62 10.66 -2.00 -17.55
CA TRP A 62 10.90 -1.34 -16.28
C TRP A 62 11.81 -2.20 -15.39
N PRO A 63 12.99 -1.69 -14.96
CA PRO A 63 13.90 -2.50 -14.16
C PRO A 63 13.32 -2.81 -12.78
N PRO A 64 13.83 -3.84 -12.07
CA PRO A 64 13.29 -4.22 -10.79
C PRO A 64 13.38 -3.06 -9.78
N PRO A 65 12.29 -2.77 -9.05
CA PRO A 65 12.19 -1.57 -8.25
C PRO A 65 13.06 -1.64 -7.00
N GLU A 66 13.48 -0.48 -6.49
CA GLU A 66 14.15 -0.38 -5.19
C GLU A 66 13.20 -0.71 -4.04
N TRP A 67 11.90 -0.49 -4.24
CA TRP A 67 10.87 -0.72 -3.23
C TRP A 67 9.68 -1.46 -3.83
N ALA A 68 9.12 -2.39 -3.06
CA ALA A 68 7.86 -3.05 -3.40
C ALA A 68 6.89 -3.02 -2.21
N VAL A 69 5.60 -2.87 -2.50
CA VAL A 69 4.53 -2.88 -1.49
C VAL A 69 3.37 -3.72 -1.99
N VAL A 70 3.06 -4.80 -1.27
CA VAL A 70 1.95 -5.70 -1.61
C VAL A 70 0.82 -5.48 -0.60
N ARG A 71 -0.09 -4.57 -0.95
CA ARG A 71 -1.28 -4.20 -0.19
C ARG A 71 -2.52 -4.97 -0.65
N PHE A 72 -3.49 -5.06 0.26
CA PHE A 72 -4.85 -5.47 -0.07
C PHE A 72 -5.59 -4.35 -0.82
N PHE A 73 -6.52 -4.70 -1.71
CA PHE A 73 -7.27 -3.74 -2.54
C PHE A 73 -8.77 -4.02 -2.56
N PHE A 74 -9.57 -2.96 -2.74
CA PHE A 74 -11.03 -3.04 -2.82
C PHE A 74 -11.56 -2.95 -4.25
N ARG A 75 -12.80 -3.45 -4.44
CA ARG A 75 -13.52 -3.43 -5.72
C ARG A 75 -14.90 -2.79 -5.55
N PHE A 76 -15.19 -1.77 -6.37
CA PHE A 76 -16.45 -0.99 -6.32
C PHE A 76 -17.68 -1.68 -6.92
N ARG A 77 -17.53 -2.81 -7.63
CA ARG A 77 -18.63 -3.55 -8.26
C ARG A 77 -18.75 -4.97 -7.69
N PRO A 78 -19.93 -5.62 -7.79
CA PRO A 78 -20.02 -7.05 -7.57
C PRO A 78 -18.96 -7.73 -8.42
N ALA A 79 -18.13 -8.53 -7.76
CA ALA A 79 -16.97 -9.13 -8.38
C ALA A 79 -17.47 -10.05 -9.51
N ALA A 80 -16.90 -9.93 -10.71
CA ALA A 80 -17.15 -10.93 -11.75
C ALA A 80 -16.83 -12.33 -11.18
N PRO A 81 -17.48 -13.41 -11.64
CA PRO A 81 -17.11 -14.76 -11.24
C PRO A 81 -15.59 -14.99 -11.38
N GLY A 82 -14.94 -15.53 -10.35
CA GLY A 82 -13.47 -15.75 -10.34
C GLY A 82 -12.62 -14.58 -9.82
N ALA A 83 -13.23 -13.42 -9.55
CA ALA A 83 -12.52 -12.22 -9.15
C ALA A 83 -11.76 -12.33 -7.82
N THR A 84 -12.28 -13.07 -6.85
CA THR A 84 -11.64 -13.29 -5.54
C THR A 84 -10.41 -14.17 -5.72
N GLU A 85 -10.54 -15.23 -6.51
CA GLU A 85 -9.48 -16.16 -6.86
C GLU A 85 -8.37 -15.45 -7.65
N ASP A 86 -8.73 -14.55 -8.57
CA ASP A 86 -7.78 -13.71 -9.31
C ASP A 86 -7.02 -12.75 -8.37
N ALA A 87 -7.71 -12.15 -7.39
CA ALA A 87 -7.06 -11.30 -6.39
C ALA A 87 -6.04 -12.11 -5.57
N GLY A 88 -6.45 -13.29 -5.11
CA GLY A 88 -5.60 -14.21 -4.37
C GLY A 88 -4.36 -14.62 -5.17
N ARG A 89 -4.56 -15.03 -6.43
CA ARG A 89 -3.46 -15.38 -7.36
C ARG A 89 -2.52 -14.22 -7.61
N THR A 90 -3.04 -13.01 -7.78
CA THR A 90 -2.23 -11.79 -7.96
C THR A 90 -1.38 -11.53 -6.73
N ILE A 91 -1.97 -11.56 -5.53
CA ILE A 91 -1.23 -11.33 -4.27
C ILE A 91 -0.17 -12.43 -4.06
N GLN A 92 -0.51 -13.68 -4.36
CA GLN A 92 0.42 -14.80 -4.24
C GLN A 92 1.60 -14.65 -5.20
N PHE A 93 1.35 -14.30 -6.46
CA PHE A 93 2.39 -14.03 -7.44
C PHE A 93 3.28 -12.86 -7.01
N LEU A 94 2.70 -11.74 -6.59
CA LEU A 94 3.49 -10.60 -6.12
C LEU A 94 4.37 -10.98 -4.92
N ARG A 95 3.86 -11.80 -4.01
CA ARG A 95 4.62 -12.32 -2.86
C ARG A 95 5.74 -13.27 -3.26
N SER A 96 5.59 -14.06 -4.33
CA SER A 96 6.68 -14.92 -4.82
C SER A 96 7.82 -14.12 -5.45
N GLU A 97 7.56 -12.91 -5.95
CA GLU A 97 8.60 -12.03 -6.50
C GLU A 97 9.38 -11.24 -5.43
N VAL A 98 8.79 -11.01 -4.25
CA VAL A 98 9.43 -10.29 -3.12
C VAL A 98 10.05 -11.25 -2.10
N THR A 99 11.04 -12.02 -2.53
CA THR A 99 11.75 -12.98 -1.67
C THR A 99 12.74 -12.31 -0.70
N GLU A 100 13.00 -12.94 0.45
CA GLU A 100 13.97 -12.44 1.44
C GLU A 100 15.41 -12.37 0.91
N SER A 101 15.74 -13.14 -0.13
CA SER A 101 17.04 -13.08 -0.81
C SER A 101 17.24 -11.80 -1.62
N HIS A 102 16.16 -11.17 -2.09
CA HIS A 102 16.20 -9.99 -2.95
C HIS A 102 15.71 -8.73 -2.25
N TYR A 103 14.88 -8.87 -1.22
CA TYR A 103 14.26 -7.77 -0.51
C TYR A 103 14.29 -7.95 1.00
N ARG A 104 14.64 -6.88 1.71
CA ARG A 104 14.47 -6.75 3.16
C ARG A 104 13.03 -6.34 3.47
N ARG A 105 12.37 -7.12 4.32
CA ARG A 105 11.03 -6.83 4.86
C ARG A 105 11.09 -5.73 5.93
N ILE A 106 10.17 -4.76 5.85
CA ILE A 106 10.00 -3.68 6.82
C ILE A 106 8.51 -3.57 7.15
N ASP A 107 8.15 -3.85 8.39
CA ASP A 107 6.78 -3.72 8.88
C ASP A 107 6.55 -2.36 9.52
N LEU A 108 5.66 -1.56 8.92
CA LEU A 108 5.31 -0.24 9.42
C LEU A 108 4.38 -0.35 10.63
N PRO A 109 4.41 0.59 11.58
CA PRO A 109 3.51 0.61 12.72
C PRO A 109 2.09 1.12 12.36
N VAL A 110 1.63 0.87 11.14
CA VAL A 110 0.29 1.25 10.64
C VAL A 110 -0.44 0.03 10.09
N ILE A 111 -1.75 -0.02 10.28
CA ILE A 111 -2.60 -1.10 9.82
C ILE A 111 -2.91 -0.92 8.33
N ASP A 112 -2.85 -2.00 7.55
CA ASP A 112 -3.23 -1.97 6.14
C ASP A 112 -4.77 -1.99 6.02
N THR A 113 -5.36 -0.81 6.14
CA THR A 113 -6.76 -0.57 5.76
C THR A 113 -6.84 -0.39 4.26
N ILE A 114 -8.00 -0.66 3.67
CA ILE A 114 -8.18 -0.44 2.22
C ILE A 114 -8.01 1.06 1.93
N TRP A 115 -8.78 1.88 2.63
CA TRP A 115 -8.79 3.32 2.45
C TRP A 115 -8.29 4.03 3.70
N GLU A 116 -7.74 5.22 3.49
CA GLU A 116 -7.29 6.11 4.54
C GLU A 116 -8.24 7.30 4.72
N ASN A 117 -8.76 7.87 3.64
CA ASN A 117 -9.58 9.09 3.65
C ASN A 117 -10.85 8.94 2.80
N ILE A 118 -11.56 7.82 2.96
CA ILE A 118 -12.82 7.60 2.23
C ILE A 118 -13.93 8.45 2.86
N PRO A 119 -14.69 9.24 2.07
CA PRO A 119 -15.69 10.15 2.63
C PRO A 119 -16.93 9.41 3.16
N GLU A 120 -17.11 8.13 2.79
CA GLU A 120 -18.22 7.32 3.27
C GLU A 120 -18.09 6.98 4.78
N PRO A 121 -19.00 7.49 5.62
CA PRO A 121 -18.97 7.31 7.08
C PRO A 121 -18.86 5.86 7.58
N ASP A 122 -19.49 4.93 6.88
CA ASP A 122 -19.51 3.50 7.22
C ASP A 122 -18.18 2.78 6.90
N ARG A 123 -17.32 3.43 6.12
CA ARG A 123 -16.02 2.90 5.69
C ARG A 123 -14.84 3.61 6.34
N LEU A 124 -15.08 4.73 7.01
CA LEU A 124 -14.08 5.53 7.71
C LEU A 124 -13.56 4.78 8.95
N VAL A 125 -12.24 4.85 9.16
CA VAL A 125 -11.54 4.13 10.24
C VAL A 125 -11.28 5.09 11.39
N PHE A 126 -12.22 5.14 12.33
CA PHE A 126 -12.14 6.04 13.51
C PHE A 126 -11.21 5.52 14.62
N ARG A 127 -10.80 4.24 14.56
CA ARG A 127 -9.94 3.58 15.55
C ARG A 127 -9.08 2.52 14.88
N VAL A 128 -7.86 2.35 15.37
CA VAL A 128 -6.92 1.34 14.86
C VAL A 128 -7.54 -0.06 14.95
N PRO A 129 -7.75 -0.76 13.83
CA PRO A 129 -8.28 -2.13 13.85
C PRO A 129 -7.23 -3.09 14.43
N SER A 130 -7.61 -3.89 15.42
CA SER A 130 -6.68 -4.82 16.10
C SER A 130 -6.45 -6.14 15.34
N ASN A 131 -7.27 -6.45 14.33
CA ASN A 131 -7.32 -7.78 13.69
C ASN A 131 -6.83 -7.79 12.23
N ARG A 132 -6.04 -6.80 11.82
CA ARG A 132 -5.54 -6.69 10.44
C ARG A 132 -4.02 -6.66 10.38
N ALA A 133 -3.49 -7.09 9.24
CA ALA A 133 -2.07 -7.02 8.96
C ALA A 133 -1.59 -5.57 8.94
N ARG A 134 -0.33 -5.36 9.32
CA ARG A 134 0.36 -4.09 9.13
C ARG A 134 0.76 -3.91 7.67
N VAL A 135 1.00 -2.66 7.27
CA VAL A 135 1.63 -2.39 5.99
C VAL A 135 3.06 -2.90 6.02
N THR A 136 3.43 -3.67 5.00
CA THR A 136 4.80 -4.14 4.78
C THR A 136 5.40 -3.49 3.55
N LEU A 137 6.58 -2.90 3.72
CA LEU A 137 7.46 -2.49 2.63
C LEU A 137 8.55 -3.55 2.41
N TYR A 138 8.96 -3.70 1.16
CA TYR A 138 10.07 -4.55 0.75
C TYR A 138 11.13 -3.68 0.10
N GLN A 139 12.30 -3.56 0.73
CA GLN A 139 13.43 -2.78 0.22
C GLN A 139 14.41 -3.71 -0.47
N ARG A 140 14.75 -3.43 -1.73
CA ARG A 140 15.69 -4.25 -2.49
C ARG A 140 17.07 -4.26 -1.82
N ILE A 141 17.62 -5.45 -1.61
CA ILE A 141 18.99 -5.63 -1.12
C ILE A 141 19.90 -5.30 -2.31
N ARG A 142 20.72 -4.25 -2.17
CA ARG A 142 21.76 -3.97 -3.17
C ARG A 142 22.90 -4.98 -2.96
N PRO A 143 23.42 -5.59 -4.03
CA PRO A 143 24.64 -6.38 -3.95
C PRO A 143 25.84 -5.52 -3.51
#